data_AF-A0A3M8BDM3-F1
#
_entry.id   AF-A0A3M8BDM3-F1
#
_cell.length_a   1.000
_cell.length_b   1.000
_cell.length_c   1.000
_cell.angle_alpha   90.00
_cell.angle_beta   90.00
_cell.angle_gamma   90.00
#
_symmetry.space_group_name_H-M   'P 1'
#
loop_
_entity.id
_entity.type
_entity.pdbx_description
1 polymer ?
#
loop_
_entity_poly.entity_id
_entity_poly.type
_entity_poly.pdbx_seq_one_letter_code
_entity_poly.pdbx_strand_id
1 'polypeptide(L)'
;MGGTSGYIDYSLRELWDGRTPDGGKALESFAVGAALGGAFSVGTSWLAKGAERDRGALKRGASSKVEGTGKDGNVSCGKVYPTREIDLETEGYILERATKYKKLVSNTLLKKRGGGNFGYAEVNISGLDKKEFYAHSKIDATNGNPNYEGFSIKPTDDKIKFKATPAPNEVGDVFLRDMDTEYKILNDIANKLGENPNARGKIKLFTELDTCGSCSRVIKAFHEEYPNIDIEIIHNNGKKIKVN
;
A
#
# COMPACT_ATOMS: atom_id res chain seq x y z
N MET A 1 -13.29 33.58 -41.42
CA MET A 1 -13.92 33.87 -40.11
C MET A 1 -14.65 32.63 -39.64
N GLY A 2 -14.53 32.28 -38.36
CA GLY A 2 -15.39 31.29 -37.70
C GLY A 2 -14.66 30.02 -37.29
N GLY A 3 -14.17 30.00 -36.06
CA GLY A 3 -13.96 28.77 -35.32
C GLY A 3 -15.25 28.36 -34.60
N THR A 4 -15.38 27.06 -34.40
CA THR A 4 -16.21 26.27 -33.46
C THR A 4 -15.84 24.82 -33.83
N SER A 5 -15.92 23.76 -33.04
CA SER A 5 -16.34 23.40 -31.68
C SER A 5 -16.17 21.87 -31.66
N GLY A 6 -15.78 21.26 -30.54
CA GLY A 6 -15.76 19.79 -30.51
C GLY A 6 -14.98 19.17 -29.35
N TYR A 7 -15.35 19.52 -28.13
CA TYR A 7 -15.14 18.65 -26.98
C TYR A 7 -15.93 17.36 -27.22
N ILE A 8 -15.27 16.20 -27.28
CA ILE A 8 -15.93 14.92 -26.97
C ILE A 8 -15.05 14.15 -25.99
N ASP A 9 -15.57 14.17 -24.78
CA ASP A 9 -15.41 13.28 -23.64
C ASP A 9 -15.34 11.79 -24.06
N TYR A 10 -14.35 11.06 -23.56
CA TYR A 10 -14.44 9.61 -23.44
C TYR A 10 -14.23 9.21 -21.99
N SER A 11 -15.35 9.19 -21.28
CA SER A 11 -15.53 8.56 -19.99
C SER A 11 -15.23 7.06 -20.04
N LEU A 12 -14.47 6.59 -19.05
CA LEU A 12 -14.64 5.32 -18.33
C LEU A 12 -15.79 4.40 -18.79
N ARG A 13 -15.45 3.35 -19.54
CA ARG A 13 -16.01 1.99 -19.39
C ARG A 13 -15.12 1.02 -20.19
N GLU A 14 -15.06 -0.23 -19.72
CA GLU A 14 -14.38 -1.38 -20.36
C GLU A 14 -12.91 -1.61 -20.00
N LEU A 15 -12.68 -2.06 -18.76
CA LEU A 15 -11.61 -3.03 -18.51
C LEU A 15 -12.00 -3.97 -17.34
N TRP A 16 -13.15 -4.61 -17.50
CA TRP A 16 -13.58 -5.76 -16.72
C TRP A 16 -14.22 -6.76 -17.68
N ASP A 17 -13.38 -7.52 -18.37
CA ASP A 17 -13.78 -8.83 -18.86
C ASP A 17 -12.61 -9.79 -18.68
N GLY A 18 -12.79 -10.73 -17.78
CA GLY A 18 -11.80 -11.71 -17.34
C GLY A 18 -11.46 -12.72 -18.43
N ARG A 19 -10.65 -12.30 -19.41
CA ARG A 19 -9.90 -13.20 -20.28
C ARG A 19 -8.41 -12.96 -20.08
N THR A 20 -7.73 -13.94 -19.51
CA THR A 20 -6.27 -14.11 -19.66
C THR A 20 -5.95 -14.35 -21.14
N PRO A 21 -5.08 -13.55 -21.78
CA PRO A 21 -4.42 -13.97 -23.00
C PRO A 21 -3.08 -14.63 -22.64
N ASP A 22 -2.89 -15.81 -23.21
CA ASP A 22 -1.62 -16.52 -23.27
C ASP A 22 -0.44 -15.63 -23.69
N GLY A 23 0.74 -16.09 -23.30
CA GLY A 23 2.01 -15.40 -23.48
C GLY A 23 2.29 -14.92 -24.91
N GLY A 24 3.01 -13.80 -24.96
CA GLY A 24 3.64 -13.28 -26.17
C GLY A 24 2.76 -12.32 -26.94
N LYS A 25 2.82 -11.04 -26.56
CA LYS A 25 2.77 -9.84 -27.45
C LYS A 25 2.54 -8.57 -26.61
N ALA A 26 3.63 -7.97 -26.16
CA ALA A 26 3.69 -6.57 -25.75
C ALA A 26 5.15 -6.09 -25.86
N LEU A 27 5.68 -6.10 -27.10
CA LEU A 27 6.99 -5.52 -27.44
C LEU A 27 6.89 -4.48 -28.57
N GLU A 28 5.70 -3.97 -28.86
CA GLU A 28 5.49 -3.06 -30.00
C GLU A 28 4.67 -1.86 -29.53
N SER A 29 5.31 -0.95 -28.79
CA SER A 29 4.75 0.39 -28.48
C SER A 29 5.79 1.49 -28.26
N PHE A 30 7.08 1.25 -28.52
CA PHE A 30 8.13 2.28 -28.41
C PHE A 30 8.96 2.47 -29.69
N ALA A 31 8.47 1.99 -30.84
CA ALA A 31 9.15 2.13 -32.13
C ALA A 31 8.63 3.29 -33.00
N VAL A 32 7.67 4.09 -32.54
CA VAL A 32 7.16 5.26 -33.30
C VAL A 32 7.21 6.51 -32.42
N GLY A 33 8.43 7.00 -32.18
CA GLY A 33 8.68 8.26 -31.45
C GLY A 33 10.12 8.76 -31.55
N ALA A 34 10.90 8.27 -32.52
CA ALA A 34 12.31 8.60 -32.71
C ALA A 34 12.58 9.13 -34.13
N ALA A 35 11.72 10.02 -34.60
CA ALA A 35 12.00 10.85 -35.76
C ALA A 35 11.59 12.28 -35.42
N LEU A 36 12.36 12.94 -34.55
CA LEU A 36 12.61 14.39 -34.49
C LEU A 36 13.57 14.68 -33.30
N GLY A 37 14.87 14.64 -33.60
CA GLY A 37 15.95 15.40 -32.94
C GLY A 37 16.09 15.40 -31.42
N GLY A 38 17.01 14.58 -30.89
CA GLY A 38 17.57 14.76 -29.54
C GLY A 38 18.40 13.56 -29.09
N ALA A 39 19.72 13.73 -29.03
CA ALA A 39 20.68 12.66 -28.76
C ALA A 39 20.55 12.09 -27.33
N PHE A 40 20.37 10.78 -27.21
CA PHE A 40 20.82 10.00 -26.06
C PHE A 40 21.45 8.69 -26.55
N SER A 41 22.75 8.60 -26.38
CA SER A 41 23.55 7.39 -26.52
C SER A 41 23.20 6.40 -25.42
N VAL A 42 22.41 5.38 -25.74
CA VAL A 42 22.33 4.15 -24.95
C VAL A 42 23.07 3.08 -25.73
N GLY A 43 24.26 2.71 -25.23
CA GLY A 43 25.11 1.71 -25.85
C GLY A 43 24.40 0.35 -25.91
N THR A 44 24.08 -0.08 -27.12
CA THR A 44 23.68 -1.44 -27.45
C THR A 44 24.93 -2.31 -27.59
N SER A 45 25.14 -3.18 -26.62
CA SER A 45 25.83 -4.45 -26.80
C SER A 45 24.80 -5.46 -26.28
N TRP A 46 24.28 -6.42 -27.03
CA TRP A 46 24.97 -7.62 -27.47
C TRP A 46 24.22 -8.20 -28.68
N LEU A 47 24.88 -8.23 -29.85
CA LEU A 47 24.50 -9.07 -30.98
C LEU A 47 25.66 -10.03 -31.26
N ALA A 48 25.29 -11.29 -31.49
CA ALA A 48 26.06 -12.38 -32.10
C ALA A 48 26.89 -13.32 -31.20
N LYS A 49 26.31 -14.49 -30.91
CA LYS A 49 26.84 -15.86 -31.09
C LYS A 49 25.90 -16.80 -30.34
N GLY A 50 25.41 -17.92 -30.81
CA GLY A 50 25.64 -18.75 -32.00
C GLY A 50 24.83 -20.02 -31.69
N ALA A 51 24.21 -20.61 -32.70
CA ALA A 51 23.40 -21.81 -32.55
C ALA A 51 24.24 -23.00 -32.07
N GLU A 52 23.73 -23.78 -31.12
CA GLU A 52 23.89 -25.23 -31.09
C GLU A 52 22.87 -25.88 -30.15
N ARG A 53 22.15 -26.87 -30.69
CA ARG A 53 21.34 -27.84 -29.96
C ARG A 53 22.30 -28.86 -29.39
N ASP A 54 22.18 -29.15 -28.09
CA ASP A 54 22.43 -30.52 -27.63
C ASP A 54 21.62 -30.89 -26.39
N ARG A 55 21.11 -32.11 -26.42
CA ARG A 55 20.33 -32.76 -25.36
C ARG A 55 21.27 -33.17 -24.23
N GLY A 56 20.93 -32.83 -22.99
CA GLY A 56 21.65 -33.35 -21.83
C GLY A 56 20.90 -33.11 -20.52
N ALA A 57 20.69 -34.19 -19.78
CA ALA A 57 19.91 -34.26 -18.55
C ALA A 57 20.40 -33.30 -17.44
N LEU A 58 19.48 -32.84 -16.58
CA LEU A 58 19.85 -32.33 -15.26
C LEU A 58 18.94 -32.88 -14.16
N LYS A 59 19.52 -33.78 -13.36
CA LYS A 59 19.04 -34.14 -12.01
C LYS A 59 19.45 -33.04 -11.03
N ARG A 60 18.49 -32.72 -10.14
CA ARG A 60 18.62 -32.36 -8.72
C ARG A 60 19.58 -31.24 -8.29
N GLY A 61 18.96 -30.18 -7.73
CA GLY A 61 19.32 -29.65 -6.42
C GLY A 61 20.39 -28.56 -6.37
N ALA A 62 19.96 -27.30 -6.18
CA ALA A 62 20.67 -26.31 -5.37
C ALA A 62 19.75 -25.12 -5.10
N SER A 63 19.63 -24.76 -3.82
CA SER A 63 19.09 -23.50 -3.33
C SER A 63 19.86 -22.34 -3.97
N SER A 64 19.20 -21.49 -4.76
CA SER A 64 19.78 -20.23 -5.22
C SER A 64 19.20 -19.09 -4.39
N LYS A 65 19.96 -18.70 -3.38
CA LYS A 65 19.91 -17.41 -2.70
C LYS A 65 20.02 -16.32 -3.77
N VAL A 66 18.93 -15.65 -4.10
CA VAL A 66 18.96 -14.48 -4.98
C VAL A 66 19.25 -13.26 -4.11
N GLU A 67 20.53 -12.93 -3.99
CA GLU A 67 20.98 -11.61 -3.54
C GLU A 67 20.65 -10.60 -4.65
N GLY A 68 19.50 -9.94 -4.51
CA GLY A 68 19.13 -8.79 -5.33
C GLY A 68 19.95 -7.58 -4.92
N THR A 69 21.10 -7.37 -5.56
CA THR A 69 21.82 -6.09 -5.53
C THR A 69 21.17 -5.14 -6.54
N GLY A 70 20.09 -4.50 -6.13
CA GLY A 70 19.46 -3.38 -6.84
C GLY A 70 19.07 -2.33 -5.83
N LYS A 71 19.99 -1.43 -5.47
CA LYS A 71 19.66 -0.24 -4.69
C LYS A 71 18.99 0.77 -5.60
N ASP A 72 17.70 0.57 -5.87
CA ASP A 72 16.83 1.69 -6.21
C ASP A 72 16.74 2.56 -4.95
N GLY A 73 17.40 3.71 -4.97
CA GLY A 73 17.48 4.64 -3.82
C GLY A 73 16.14 5.20 -3.32
N ASN A 74 15.02 4.74 -3.90
CA ASN A 74 13.66 5.17 -3.59
C ASN A 74 12.78 4.03 -3.02
N VAL A 75 13.33 2.83 -2.80
CA VAL A 75 12.60 1.70 -2.21
C VAL A 75 12.85 1.63 -0.71
N SER A 76 11.79 1.73 0.07
CA SER A 76 11.81 1.62 1.52
C SER A 76 11.85 0.16 1.95
N CYS A 77 13.04 -0.35 2.20
CA CYS A 77 13.27 -1.62 2.89
C CYS A 77 13.55 -1.41 4.39
N GLY A 78 13.28 -2.46 5.18
CA GLY A 78 13.55 -2.50 6.62
C GLY A 78 12.58 -1.66 7.46
N LYS A 79 12.53 -1.96 8.75
CA LYS A 79 11.77 -1.17 9.73
C LYS A 79 12.64 -0.09 10.36
N VAL A 80 12.05 1.08 10.56
CA VAL A 80 12.66 2.25 11.23
C VAL A 80 11.89 2.70 12.47
N TYR A 81 10.77 2.04 12.75
CA TYR A 81 9.93 2.25 13.92
C TYR A 81 9.57 0.88 14.51
N PRO A 82 9.65 0.72 15.85
CA PRO A 82 9.39 -0.57 16.49
C PRO A 82 7.93 -0.98 16.37
N THR A 83 7.71 -2.28 16.22
CA THR A 83 6.40 -2.91 16.32
C THR A 83 6.52 -4.16 17.17
N ARG A 84 5.40 -4.62 17.74
CA ARG A 84 5.35 -5.88 18.48
C ARG A 84 4.12 -6.70 18.12
N GLU A 85 4.16 -7.98 18.43
CA GLU A 85 2.97 -8.82 18.39
C GLU A 85 1.98 -8.39 19.48
N ILE A 86 0.69 -8.53 19.18
CA ILE A 86 -0.40 -8.30 20.14
C ILE A 86 -0.32 -9.30 21.29
N ASP A 87 -0.50 -8.81 22.52
CA ASP A 87 -0.68 -9.67 23.69
C ASP A 87 -2.17 -9.99 23.84
N LEU A 88 -2.54 -11.25 23.62
CA LEU A 88 -3.95 -11.66 23.63
C LEU A 88 -4.57 -11.67 25.02
N GLU A 89 -3.78 -11.77 26.09
CA GLU A 89 -4.30 -11.80 27.46
C GLU A 89 -4.78 -10.41 27.89
N THR A 90 -3.98 -9.38 27.58
CA THR A 90 -4.25 -8.01 28.00
C THR A 90 -4.93 -7.17 26.91
N GLU A 91 -4.78 -7.55 25.64
CA GLU A 91 -5.19 -6.74 24.48
C GLU A 91 -6.15 -7.48 23.55
N GLY A 92 -6.64 -8.66 23.93
CA GLY A 92 -7.62 -9.43 23.14
C GLY A 92 -8.86 -8.63 22.75
N TYR A 93 -9.27 -7.66 23.57
CA TYR A 93 -10.38 -6.74 23.29
C TYR A 93 -10.19 -5.97 21.97
N ILE A 94 -8.95 -5.70 21.55
CA ILE A 94 -8.64 -5.00 20.30
C ILE A 94 -9.06 -5.85 19.10
N LEU A 95 -8.89 -7.18 19.17
CA LEU A 95 -9.39 -8.07 18.11
C LEU A 95 -10.91 -8.03 18.03
N GLU A 96 -11.62 -7.95 19.15
CA GLU A 96 -13.08 -7.81 19.16
C GLU A 96 -13.53 -6.50 18.52
N ARG A 97 -12.87 -5.37 18.89
CA ARG A 97 -13.12 -4.06 18.29
C ARG A 97 -12.82 -4.06 16.79
N ALA A 98 -11.66 -4.58 16.39
CA ALA A 98 -11.29 -4.68 14.97
C ALA A 98 -12.27 -5.58 14.20
N THR A 99 -12.71 -6.70 14.78
CA THR A 99 -13.74 -7.59 14.20
C THR A 99 -15.05 -6.85 13.97
N LYS A 100 -15.50 -6.04 14.94
CA LYS A 100 -16.73 -5.24 14.82
C LYS A 100 -16.72 -4.37 13.57
N TYR A 101 -15.64 -3.64 13.32
CA TYR A 101 -15.53 -2.75 12.16
C TYR A 101 -15.21 -3.51 10.86
N LYS A 102 -14.45 -4.60 10.94
CA LYS A 102 -14.15 -5.44 9.77
C LYS A 102 -15.41 -6.09 9.18
N LYS A 103 -16.43 -6.38 10.00
CA LYS A 103 -17.75 -6.86 9.53
C LYS A 103 -18.47 -5.88 8.59
N LEU A 104 -18.10 -4.60 8.58
CA LEU A 104 -18.65 -3.60 7.65
C LEU A 104 -18.04 -3.72 6.24
N VAL A 105 -16.89 -4.38 6.10
CA VAL A 105 -16.24 -4.64 4.81
C VAL A 105 -17.05 -5.70 4.05
N SER A 106 -17.33 -5.44 2.78
CA SER A 106 -18.14 -6.38 2.00
C SER A 106 -17.46 -7.74 1.82
N ASN A 107 -18.26 -8.81 1.87
CA ASN A 107 -17.80 -10.18 1.65
C ASN A 107 -17.05 -10.35 0.31
N THR A 108 -17.42 -9.58 -0.71
CA THR A 108 -16.71 -9.56 -1.99
C THR A 108 -15.26 -9.11 -1.83
N LEU A 109 -14.99 -8.04 -1.07
CA LEU A 109 -13.63 -7.55 -0.84
C LEU A 109 -12.80 -8.53 0.01
N LEU A 110 -13.44 -9.13 1.01
CA LEU A 110 -12.81 -10.12 1.90
C LEU A 110 -12.47 -11.43 1.17
N LYS A 111 -13.28 -11.85 0.18
CA LYS A 111 -13.05 -13.05 -0.62
C LYS A 111 -12.10 -12.83 -1.81
N LYS A 112 -11.90 -11.59 -2.27
CA LYS A 112 -10.89 -11.28 -3.30
C LYS A 112 -9.51 -11.75 -2.84
N ARG A 113 -8.67 -12.20 -3.78
CA ARG A 113 -7.28 -12.68 -3.53
C ARG A 113 -6.57 -11.84 -2.46
N GLY A 114 -6.05 -12.52 -1.45
CA GLY A 114 -5.32 -11.91 -0.33
C GLY A 114 -6.20 -11.17 0.69
N GLY A 115 -7.52 -11.07 0.54
CA GLY A 115 -8.46 -10.52 1.52
C GLY A 115 -8.31 -9.04 1.90
N GLY A 116 -7.19 -8.40 1.55
CA GLY A 116 -6.81 -7.09 2.09
C GLY A 116 -6.16 -7.20 3.48
N ASN A 117 -5.62 -6.09 3.95
CA ASN A 117 -5.21 -5.90 5.34
C ASN A 117 -6.27 -5.04 6.03
N PHE A 118 -6.57 -5.35 7.28
CA PHE A 118 -7.40 -4.51 8.14
C PHE A 118 -6.56 -3.87 9.24
N GLY A 119 -6.82 -2.60 9.53
CA GLY A 119 -6.18 -1.86 10.60
C GLY A 119 -7.23 -1.20 11.48
N TYR A 120 -6.95 -1.10 12.77
CA TYR A 120 -7.76 -0.44 13.78
C TYR A 120 -6.84 0.36 14.70
N ALA A 121 -7.25 1.55 15.12
CA ALA A 121 -6.51 2.33 16.09
C ALA A 121 -7.45 2.85 17.17
N GLU A 122 -7.07 2.58 18.42
CA GLU A 122 -7.60 3.25 19.60
C GLU A 122 -6.81 4.54 19.80
N VAL A 123 -7.50 5.67 19.83
CA VAL A 123 -6.90 7.00 19.82
C VAL A 123 -7.45 7.78 21.00
N ASN A 124 -6.57 8.14 21.93
CA ASN A 124 -6.89 9.03 23.03
C ASN A 124 -5.98 10.25 22.99
N ILE A 125 -6.34 11.21 22.13
CA ILE A 125 -5.65 12.50 22.01
C ILE A 125 -6.57 13.61 22.50
N SER A 126 -6.01 14.54 23.27
CA SER A 126 -6.73 15.74 23.71
C SER A 126 -7.15 16.58 22.51
N GLY A 127 -8.44 16.91 22.41
CA GLY A 127 -9.00 17.68 21.30
C GLY A 127 -9.51 16.87 20.11
N LEU A 128 -9.40 15.53 20.14
CA LEU A 128 -10.09 14.66 19.18
C LEU A 128 -11.30 13.98 19.83
N ASP A 129 -12.48 14.20 19.26
CA ASP A 129 -13.73 13.53 19.67
C ASP A 129 -13.77 12.08 19.20
N LYS A 130 -13.29 11.81 17.97
CA LYS A 130 -13.21 10.45 17.41
C LYS A 130 -12.09 9.68 18.11
N LYS A 131 -12.45 8.59 18.79
CA LYS A 131 -11.51 7.72 19.53
C LYS A 131 -11.11 6.45 18.81
N GLU A 132 -11.78 6.12 17.70
CA GLU A 132 -11.57 4.86 16.99
C GLU A 132 -11.42 5.13 15.50
N PHE A 133 -10.30 4.71 14.94
CA PHE A 133 -10.00 4.81 13.52
C PHE A 133 -9.80 3.41 12.96
N TYR A 134 -10.15 3.20 11.70
CA TYR A 134 -10.02 1.89 11.07
C TYR A 134 -9.95 2.04 9.57
N ALA A 135 -9.18 1.17 8.94
CA ALA A 135 -8.96 1.18 7.51
C ALA A 135 -8.93 -0.24 6.96
N HIS A 136 -9.22 -0.36 5.67
CA HIS A 136 -9.02 -1.59 4.93
C HIS A 136 -8.21 -1.28 3.67
N SER A 137 -7.21 -2.11 3.36
CA SER A 137 -6.27 -1.79 2.28
C SER A 137 -6.90 -1.76 0.88
N LYS A 138 -8.09 -2.34 0.71
CA LYS A 138 -8.87 -2.33 -0.55
C LYS A 138 -10.00 -1.29 -0.58
N ILE A 139 -10.11 -0.42 0.43
CA ILE A 139 -11.09 0.67 0.49
C ILE A 139 -10.30 1.98 0.43
N ASP A 140 -10.23 2.60 -0.74
CA ASP A 140 -9.48 3.86 -0.95
C ASP A 140 -10.38 5.08 -0.95
N ALA A 141 -11.68 4.88 -1.15
CA ALA A 141 -12.72 5.89 -1.08
C ALA A 141 -14.03 5.21 -0.65
N THR A 142 -14.97 6.00 -0.12
CA THR A 142 -16.28 5.49 0.29
C THR A 142 -17.14 5.12 -0.92
N ASN A 143 -16.97 5.84 -2.04
CA ASN A 143 -17.76 5.70 -3.27
C ASN A 143 -19.29 5.70 -3.00
N GLY A 144 -19.74 6.49 -2.02
CA GLY A 144 -21.14 6.58 -1.61
C GLY A 144 -21.67 5.36 -0.84
N ASN A 145 -20.80 4.42 -0.44
CA ASN A 145 -21.20 3.31 0.41
C ASN A 145 -21.29 3.77 1.87
N PRO A 146 -22.49 3.76 2.50
CA PRO A 146 -22.66 4.23 3.88
C PRO A 146 -21.86 3.39 4.89
N ASN A 147 -21.61 2.11 4.61
CA ASN A 147 -20.78 1.27 5.48
C ASN A 147 -19.32 1.74 5.55
N TYR A 148 -18.86 2.53 4.57
CA TYR A 148 -17.48 2.97 4.45
C TYR A 148 -17.26 4.39 4.98
N GLU A 149 -18.31 5.14 5.35
CA GLU A 149 -18.19 6.53 5.83
C GLU A 149 -17.32 6.69 7.08
N GLY A 150 -17.24 5.66 7.92
CA GLY A 150 -16.40 5.68 9.12
C GLY A 150 -14.93 5.30 8.89
N PHE A 151 -14.59 4.74 7.71
CA PHE A 151 -13.24 4.26 7.40
C PHE A 151 -12.29 5.42 7.11
N SER A 152 -11.05 5.29 7.56
CA SER A 152 -9.94 6.10 7.07
C SER A 152 -9.61 5.65 5.64
N ILE A 153 -9.80 6.56 4.69
CA ILE A 153 -9.61 6.33 3.26
C ILE A 153 -8.28 6.91 2.78
N LYS A 154 -7.92 6.68 1.51
CA LYS A 154 -6.71 7.27 0.94
C LYS A 154 -6.89 8.80 0.91
N PRO A 155 -5.96 9.59 1.51
CA PRO A 155 -6.03 11.04 1.44
C PRO A 155 -5.90 11.52 0.00
N THR A 156 -6.62 12.60 -0.33
CA THR A 156 -6.40 13.40 -1.54
C THR A 156 -5.08 14.16 -1.44
N ASP A 157 -4.53 14.58 -2.58
CA ASP A 157 -3.17 15.18 -2.63
C ASP A 157 -2.99 16.38 -1.70
N ASP A 158 -4.03 17.21 -1.53
CA ASP A 158 -4.06 18.35 -0.61
C ASP A 158 -4.08 17.98 0.88
N LYS A 159 -4.41 16.72 1.19
CA LYS A 159 -4.54 16.18 2.56
C LYS A 159 -3.41 15.20 2.91
N ILE A 160 -2.44 14.98 2.03
CA ILE A 160 -1.29 14.13 2.34
C ILE A 160 -0.38 14.87 3.32
N LYS A 161 -0.33 14.42 4.57
CA LYS A 161 0.61 14.91 5.60
C LYS A 161 1.89 14.10 5.61
N PHE A 162 1.78 12.78 5.46
CA PHE A 162 2.92 11.87 5.38
C PHE A 162 2.85 11.09 4.09
N LYS A 163 3.93 11.11 3.30
CA LYS A 163 3.98 10.45 2.00
C LYS A 163 4.31 8.96 2.14
N ALA A 164 3.60 8.13 1.38
CA ALA A 164 4.01 6.75 1.19
C ALA A 164 5.21 6.66 0.23
N THR A 165 5.94 5.57 0.31
CA THR A 165 7.07 5.25 -0.57
C THR A 165 6.89 3.84 -1.14
N PRO A 166 7.55 3.51 -2.26
CA PRO A 166 7.63 2.13 -2.73
C PRO A 166 8.24 1.21 -1.67
N ALA A 167 7.64 0.05 -1.43
CA ALA A 167 8.23 -0.98 -0.58
C ALA A 167 7.84 -2.38 -1.10
N PRO A 168 8.68 -3.40 -0.86
CA PRO A 168 8.38 -4.77 -1.25
C PRO A 168 7.25 -5.37 -0.40
N ASN A 169 6.43 -6.23 -1.01
CA ASN A 169 5.56 -7.17 -0.28
C ASN A 169 6.33 -8.45 0.12
N GLU A 170 5.61 -9.42 0.70
CA GLU A 170 6.17 -10.72 1.13
C GLU A 170 6.79 -11.55 -0.01
N VAL A 171 6.34 -11.36 -1.25
CA VAL A 171 6.89 -12.07 -2.43
C VAL A 171 7.97 -11.27 -3.17
N GLY A 172 8.30 -10.07 -2.68
CA GLY A 172 9.33 -9.20 -3.23
C GLY A 172 8.84 -8.16 -4.25
N ASP A 173 7.55 -8.13 -4.60
CA ASP A 173 7.02 -7.12 -5.53
C ASP A 173 7.03 -5.73 -4.87
N VAL A 174 7.62 -4.77 -5.55
CA VAL A 174 7.72 -3.38 -5.08
C VAL A 174 6.62 -2.52 -5.68
N PHE A 175 5.85 -1.84 -4.84
CA PHE A 175 4.84 -0.89 -5.25
C PHE A 175 4.64 0.19 -4.19
N LEU A 176 4.03 1.31 -4.60
CA LEU A 176 3.71 2.41 -3.70
C LEU A 176 2.70 1.95 -2.62
N ARG A 177 3.00 2.22 -1.36
CA ARG A 177 2.23 1.75 -0.20
C ARG A 177 1.19 2.77 0.30
N ASP A 178 0.60 3.53 -0.61
CA ASP A 178 -0.43 4.56 -0.33
C ASP A 178 -1.84 3.98 -0.09
N MET A 179 -1.99 2.66 -0.26
CA MET A 179 -3.21 1.91 -0.01
C MET A 179 -3.24 1.31 1.40
N ASP A 180 -2.12 1.35 2.12
CA ASP A 180 -1.94 0.67 3.40
C ASP A 180 -2.76 1.28 4.51
N THR A 181 -3.12 0.44 5.47
CA THR A 181 -4.02 0.81 6.57
C THR A 181 -3.37 1.79 7.53
N GLU A 182 -2.08 1.61 7.85
CA GLU A 182 -1.31 2.52 8.70
C GLU A 182 -1.18 3.89 8.04
N TYR A 183 -0.91 3.91 6.72
CA TYR A 183 -0.83 5.14 5.94
C TYR A 183 -2.14 5.93 5.96
N LYS A 184 -3.27 5.26 5.73
CA LYS A 184 -4.61 5.88 5.74
C LYS A 184 -4.99 6.42 7.11
N ILE A 185 -4.83 5.59 8.15
CA ILE A 185 -5.21 5.96 9.53
C ILE A 185 -4.37 7.15 10.02
N LEU A 186 -3.05 7.13 9.84
CA LEU A 186 -2.18 8.19 10.36
C LEU A 186 -2.37 9.52 9.62
N ASN A 187 -2.59 9.49 8.30
CA ASN A 187 -2.96 10.71 7.58
C ASN A 187 -4.35 11.22 8.01
N ASP A 188 -5.34 10.35 8.23
CA ASP A 188 -6.67 10.78 8.72
C ASP A 188 -6.57 11.44 10.10
N ILE A 189 -5.83 10.84 11.05
CA ILE A 189 -5.58 11.44 12.37
C ILE A 189 -4.88 12.80 12.23
N ALA A 190 -3.79 12.89 11.46
CA ALA A 190 -3.05 14.14 11.30
C ALA A 190 -3.88 15.25 10.64
N ASN A 191 -4.72 14.92 9.65
CA ASN A 191 -5.64 15.88 9.07
C ASN A 191 -6.66 16.40 10.10
N LYS A 192 -7.10 15.58 11.04
CA LYS A 192 -8.02 16.01 12.12
C LYS A 192 -7.31 16.83 13.20
N LEU A 193 -6.04 16.56 13.46
CA LEU A 193 -5.23 17.36 14.39
C LEU A 193 -4.87 18.73 13.79
N GLY A 194 -4.79 18.83 12.47
CA GLY A 194 -4.38 20.05 11.78
C GLY A 194 -2.93 20.42 12.14
N GLU A 195 -2.64 21.72 12.14
CA GLU A 195 -1.33 22.29 12.48
C GLU A 195 -1.15 22.40 14.00
N ASN A 196 -1.26 21.27 14.71
CA ASN A 196 -1.10 21.21 16.16
C ASN A 196 0.00 20.22 16.59
N PRO A 197 1.29 20.59 16.45
CA PRO A 197 2.41 19.72 16.86
C PRO A 197 2.44 19.48 18.39
N ASN A 198 1.74 20.31 19.16
CA ASN A 198 1.61 20.18 20.61
C ASN A 198 0.49 19.23 21.04
N ALA A 199 -0.21 18.59 20.10
CA ALA A 199 -1.21 17.57 20.40
C ALA A 199 -0.60 16.47 21.28
N ARG A 200 -1.31 16.08 22.35
CA ARG A 200 -0.83 15.11 23.34
C ARG A 200 -1.82 13.99 23.52
N GLY A 201 -1.30 12.78 23.72
CA GLY A 201 -2.16 11.63 23.96
C GLY A 201 -1.49 10.30 23.68
N LYS A 202 -2.32 9.30 23.42
CA LYS A 202 -1.89 7.94 23.09
C LYS A 202 -2.61 7.43 21.85
N ILE A 203 -1.90 6.68 21.02
CA ILE A 203 -2.45 5.90 19.91
C ILE A 203 -1.97 4.47 20.10
N LYS A 204 -2.90 3.51 20.09
CA LYS A 204 -2.59 2.09 19.94
C LYS A 204 -3.12 1.63 18.59
N LEU A 205 -2.23 1.44 17.62
CA LEU A 205 -2.57 1.03 16.25
C LEU A 205 -2.34 -0.46 16.07
N PHE A 206 -3.42 -1.17 15.83
CA PHE A 206 -3.46 -2.57 15.44
C PHE A 206 -3.52 -2.73 13.92
N THR A 207 -2.77 -3.72 13.41
CA THR A 207 -2.79 -4.13 12.02
C THR A 207 -2.68 -5.66 11.91
N GLU A 208 -3.34 -6.30 10.94
CA GLU A 208 -3.28 -7.77 10.83
C GLU A 208 -1.90 -8.23 10.34
N LEU A 209 -1.38 -7.54 9.33
CA LEU A 209 -0.04 -7.73 8.80
C LEU A 209 0.94 -6.82 9.52
N ASP A 210 2.16 -7.29 9.70
CA ASP A 210 3.24 -6.45 10.21
C ASP A 210 3.57 -5.31 9.22
N THR A 211 4.09 -4.20 9.73
CA THR A 211 4.29 -2.98 8.96
C THR A 211 5.41 -3.13 7.93
N CYS A 212 5.15 -2.71 6.70
CA CYS A 212 6.17 -2.64 5.66
C CYS A 212 7.13 -1.45 5.90
N GLY A 213 8.25 -1.41 5.18
CA GLY A 213 9.25 -0.34 5.32
C GLY A 213 8.70 1.05 5.04
N SER A 214 7.76 1.20 4.10
CA SER A 214 7.08 2.48 3.86
C SER A 214 6.22 2.91 5.05
N CYS A 215 5.36 2.02 5.56
CA CYS A 215 4.51 2.34 6.73
C CYS A 215 5.35 2.67 7.96
N SER A 216 6.47 1.95 8.17
CA SER A 216 7.40 2.23 9.27
C SER A 216 7.96 3.66 9.20
N ARG A 217 8.25 4.19 8.00
CA ARG A 217 8.67 5.59 7.81
C ARG A 217 7.52 6.58 8.00
N VAL A 218 6.30 6.24 7.57
CA VAL A 218 5.10 7.06 7.82
C VAL A 218 4.85 7.19 9.33
N ILE A 219 4.98 6.10 10.08
CA ILE A 219 4.84 6.09 11.54
C ILE A 219 5.93 6.97 12.18
N LYS A 220 7.18 6.84 11.74
CA LYS A 220 8.29 7.68 12.20
C LYS A 220 8.02 9.18 11.94
N ALA A 221 7.57 9.52 10.73
CA ALA A 221 7.25 10.92 10.39
C ALA A 221 6.08 11.46 11.23
N PHE A 222 5.05 10.64 11.49
CA PHE A 222 3.96 11.00 12.41
C PHE A 222 4.48 11.29 13.82
N HIS A 223 5.36 10.43 14.34
CA HIS A 223 5.93 10.59 15.66
C HIS A 223 6.84 11.83 15.75
N GLU A 224 7.58 12.16 14.70
CA GLU A 224 8.41 13.37 14.61
C GLU A 224 7.56 14.65 14.58
N GLU A 225 6.42 14.64 13.87
CA GLU A 225 5.49 15.78 13.80
C GLU A 225 4.73 16.00 15.12
N TYR A 226 4.35 14.90 15.79
CA TYR A 226 3.57 14.92 17.04
C TYR A 226 4.32 14.23 18.18
N PRO A 227 5.41 14.80 18.70
CA PRO A 227 6.30 14.13 19.66
C PRO A 227 5.66 13.89 21.04
N ASN A 228 4.54 14.55 21.34
CA ASN A 228 3.80 14.36 22.59
C ASN A 228 2.68 13.29 22.48
N ILE A 229 2.56 12.62 21.33
CA ILE A 229 1.66 11.48 21.15
C ILE A 229 2.48 10.20 21.26
N ASP A 230 2.16 9.42 22.28
CA ASP A 230 2.70 8.08 22.49
C ASP A 230 2.01 7.12 21.52
N ILE A 231 2.72 6.70 20.47
CA ILE A 231 2.19 5.81 19.44
C ILE A 231 2.82 4.41 19.55
N GLU A 232 1.95 3.45 19.83
CA GLU A 232 2.27 2.03 19.90
C GLU A 232 1.68 1.29 18.70
N ILE A 233 2.50 0.46 18.05
CA ILE A 233 2.09 -0.34 16.90
C ILE A 233 2.13 -1.82 17.26
N ILE A 234 0.96 -2.46 17.19
CA ILE A 234 0.79 -3.88 17.43
C ILE A 234 0.31 -4.59 16.17
N HIS A 235 0.79 -5.82 15.94
CA HIS A 235 0.35 -6.63 14.80
C HIS A 235 -0.10 -8.02 15.20
N ASN A 236 -0.96 -8.62 14.37
CA ASN A 236 -1.41 -10.00 14.55
C ASN A 236 -0.51 -11.05 13.87
N ASN A 237 0.73 -10.66 13.54
CA ASN A 237 1.72 -11.55 12.94
C ASN A 237 1.19 -12.25 11.67
N GLY A 238 0.53 -11.48 10.81
CA GLY A 238 -0.05 -11.98 9.57
C GLY A 238 -1.39 -12.71 9.71
N LYS A 239 -1.84 -13.01 10.94
CA LYS A 239 -3.11 -13.70 11.19
C LYS A 239 -4.27 -12.74 10.94
N LYS A 240 -4.98 -12.96 9.83
CA LYS A 240 -6.16 -12.14 9.50
C LYS A 240 -7.34 -12.51 10.38
N ILE A 241 -8.03 -11.49 10.88
CA ILE A 241 -9.31 -11.59 11.55
C ILE A 241 -10.32 -12.21 10.59
N LYS A 242 -10.96 -13.28 11.02
CA LYS A 242 -12.05 -13.91 10.29
C LYS A 242 -13.36 -13.25 10.71
N VAL A 243 -14.04 -12.67 9.72
CA VAL A 243 -15.43 -12.24 9.84
C VAL A 243 -16.20 -13.19 8.93
N ASN A 244 -17.07 -13.99 9.52
CA ASN A 244 -17.69 -15.17 8.91
C ASN A 244 -18.35 -14.90 7.55
#